data_AF-A0A943PN37-F1
#
_entry.id   AF-A0A943PN37-F1
#
_cell.length_a   1.000
_cell.length_b   1.000
_cell.length_c   1.000
_cell.angle_alpha   90.00
_cell.angle_beta   90.00
_cell.angle_gamma   90.00
#
_symmetry.space_group_name_H-M   'P 1'
#
loop_
_entity.id
_entity.type
_entity.pdbx_description
1 polymer ?
#
loop_
_entity_poly.entity_id
_entity_poly.type
_entity_poly.pdbx_seq_one_letter_code
_entity_poly.pdbx_strand_id
1 'polypeptide(L)'
;GTENLARKLIKEGYSLAGVPGFFFNDRRNWDIAFYRANRGILCPAYSLGGEIAGFQIRMDEPLNDRKYLWLSSTNRNRGTGSRSPVTFLGNPWDKTIRVTEGILKATIAHSLSGYSFLGTPGVSQYKELRKALMTLKQNGLEEVQEYYDMDKYLDIRCFGDYKSSVCSCCARYSPGGDGADCERKQNKREQIRDGCGHLYEICDELALRCVRKTWDMTPEGIWAGKQKGIDDYWWACKKNISLERGLIRNGYE
;
A
#
# COMPACT_ATOMS: atom_id res chain seq x y z
N GLY A 1 -16.13 16.75 -20.56
CA GLY A 1 -16.33 15.36 -20.09
C GLY A 1 -15.12 14.52 -20.43
N THR A 2 -15.06 13.30 -19.92
CA THR A 2 -13.94 12.35 -20.08
C THR A 2 -13.62 12.02 -21.53
N GLU A 3 -14.65 11.92 -22.39
CA GLU A 3 -14.45 11.78 -23.84
C GLU A 3 -13.64 12.92 -24.46
N ASN A 4 -13.80 14.17 -24.00
CA ASN A 4 -13.06 15.30 -24.57
C ASN A 4 -11.56 15.18 -24.24
N LEU A 5 -11.22 14.66 -23.06
CA LEU A 5 -9.83 14.39 -22.69
C LEU A 5 -9.23 13.30 -23.59
N ALA A 6 -9.96 12.20 -23.79
CA ALA A 6 -9.54 11.13 -24.71
C ALA A 6 -9.37 11.65 -26.16
N ARG A 7 -10.32 12.45 -26.66
CA ARG A 7 -10.21 13.08 -27.99
C ARG A 7 -9.01 14.00 -28.12
N LYS A 8 -8.68 14.77 -27.08
CA LYS A 8 -7.50 15.65 -27.08
C LYS A 8 -6.21 14.84 -27.21
N LEU A 9 -6.06 13.77 -26.42
CA LEU A 9 -4.90 12.88 -26.48
C LEU A 9 -4.74 12.22 -27.87
N ILE A 10 -5.85 11.78 -28.48
CA ILE A 10 -5.82 11.22 -29.84
C ILE A 10 -5.40 12.27 -30.87
N LYS A 11 -5.90 13.51 -30.76
CA LYS A 11 -5.49 14.63 -31.64
C LYS A 11 -4.01 14.97 -31.50
N GLU A 12 -3.44 14.76 -30.32
CA GLU A 12 -2.01 14.93 -30.05
C GLU A 12 -1.17 13.73 -30.54
N GLY A 13 -1.79 12.70 -31.11
CA GLY A 13 -1.11 11.54 -31.71
C GLY A 13 -0.92 10.34 -30.77
N TYR A 14 -1.47 10.38 -29.56
CA TYR A 14 -1.35 9.27 -28.61
C TYR A 14 -2.36 8.16 -28.91
N SER A 15 -1.89 6.90 -28.88
CA SER A 15 -2.77 5.73 -28.87
C SER A 15 -3.30 5.48 -27.46
N LEU A 16 -4.61 5.27 -27.35
CA LEU A 16 -5.27 4.94 -26.08
C LEU A 16 -5.51 3.43 -25.90
N ALA A 17 -5.30 2.64 -26.97
CA ALA A 17 -5.41 1.19 -26.89
C ALA A 17 -4.27 0.61 -26.06
N GLY A 18 -4.59 -0.30 -25.14
CA GLY A 18 -3.60 -0.88 -24.23
C GLY A 18 -3.28 -0.01 -23.01
N VAL A 19 -3.93 1.14 -22.84
CA VAL A 19 -3.71 2.05 -21.71
C VAL A 19 -4.81 1.84 -20.65
N PRO A 20 -4.46 1.47 -19.40
CA PRO A 20 -5.45 1.26 -18.35
C PRO A 20 -6.38 2.46 -18.14
N GLY A 21 -7.67 2.17 -17.99
CA GLY A 21 -8.70 3.19 -17.78
C GLY A 21 -9.33 3.71 -19.07
N PHE A 22 -8.64 3.66 -20.20
CA PHE A 22 -9.23 4.02 -21.50
C PHE A 22 -10.00 2.84 -22.10
N PHE A 23 -11.13 3.11 -22.75
CA PHE A 23 -11.91 2.10 -23.47
C PHE A 23 -12.69 2.72 -24.61
N PHE A 24 -13.16 1.87 -25.53
CA PHE A 24 -14.04 2.27 -26.63
C PHE A 24 -15.50 2.07 -26.21
N ASN A 25 -16.28 3.14 -26.14
CA ASN A 25 -17.65 3.10 -25.64
C ASN A 25 -18.69 2.83 -26.74
N ASP A 26 -19.96 2.65 -26.34
CA ASP A 26 -21.05 2.29 -27.26
C ASP A 26 -21.41 3.43 -28.24
N ARG A 27 -21.00 4.66 -27.93
CA ARG A 27 -21.10 5.82 -28.84
C ARG A 27 -19.99 5.86 -29.89
N ARG A 28 -19.17 4.80 -29.99
CA ARG A 28 -18.02 4.68 -30.88
C ARG A 28 -16.94 5.74 -30.63
N ASN A 29 -16.78 6.15 -29.37
CA ASN A 29 -15.72 7.08 -28.94
C ASN A 29 -14.79 6.43 -27.93
N TRP A 30 -13.55 6.90 -27.87
CA TRP A 30 -12.69 6.64 -26.71
C TRP A 30 -13.17 7.44 -25.50
N ASP A 31 -13.16 6.79 -24.35
CA ASP A 31 -13.58 7.35 -23.08
C ASP A 31 -12.71 6.81 -21.94
N ILE A 32 -12.87 7.37 -20.75
CA ILE A 32 -12.12 7.00 -19.55
C ILE A 32 -13.09 6.42 -18.53
N ALA A 33 -12.69 5.35 -17.86
CA ALA A 33 -13.47 4.59 -16.87
C ALA A 33 -13.66 5.34 -15.53
N PHE A 34 -14.05 6.60 -15.61
CA PHE A 34 -14.55 7.38 -14.47
C PHE A 34 -16.06 7.26 -14.41
N TYR A 35 -16.54 6.82 -13.25
CA TYR A 35 -17.94 6.57 -12.94
C TYR A 35 -18.32 7.32 -11.66
N ARG A 36 -19.62 7.47 -11.41
CA ARG A 36 -20.06 8.10 -10.15
C ARG A 36 -19.56 7.35 -8.91
N ALA A 37 -19.50 6.01 -8.98
CA ALA A 37 -19.11 5.15 -7.88
C ALA A 37 -17.59 5.12 -7.59
N ASN A 38 -16.75 5.63 -8.49
CA ASN A 38 -15.29 5.70 -8.27
C ASN A 38 -14.79 7.15 -8.21
N ARG A 39 -15.65 8.11 -7.84
CA ARG A 39 -15.23 9.49 -7.57
C ARG A 39 -14.24 9.52 -6.42
N GLY A 40 -13.21 10.34 -6.57
CA GLY A 40 -12.16 10.48 -5.59
C GLY A 40 -10.86 11.05 -6.16
N ILE A 41 -9.77 10.82 -5.43
CA ILE A 41 -8.46 11.38 -5.72
C ILE A 41 -7.63 10.37 -6.53
N LEU A 42 -7.05 10.81 -7.64
CA LEU A 42 -6.09 10.04 -8.41
C LEU A 42 -4.73 10.01 -7.70
N CYS A 43 -4.27 8.81 -7.37
CA CYS A 43 -2.95 8.52 -6.82
C CYS A 43 -2.12 7.84 -7.91
N PRO A 44 -1.09 8.50 -8.48
CA PRO A 44 -0.23 7.89 -9.49
C PRO A 44 0.66 6.80 -8.89
N ALA A 45 0.87 5.72 -9.64
CA ALA A 45 1.92 4.75 -9.41
C ALA A 45 3.01 4.93 -10.46
N TYR A 46 4.27 4.84 -10.06
CA TYR A 46 5.43 5.12 -10.90
C TYR A 46 6.26 3.86 -11.20
N SER A 47 6.75 3.74 -12.44
CA SER A 47 7.68 2.70 -12.86
C SER A 47 9.08 2.93 -12.25
N LEU A 48 9.97 1.94 -12.37
CA LEU A 48 11.38 2.12 -12.01
C LEU A 48 12.07 3.24 -12.82
N GLY A 49 11.56 3.56 -14.01
CA GLY A 49 12.03 4.66 -14.86
C GLY A 49 11.45 6.02 -14.48
N GLY A 50 10.58 6.11 -13.46
CA GLY A 50 9.95 7.36 -13.03
C GLY A 50 8.72 7.77 -13.84
N GLU A 51 8.23 6.91 -14.74
CA GLU A 51 7.04 7.19 -15.55
C GLU A 51 5.77 6.78 -14.81
N ILE A 52 4.63 7.41 -15.11
CA ILE A 52 3.34 6.98 -14.56
C ILE A 52 2.95 5.63 -15.19
N ALA A 53 2.89 4.59 -14.37
CA ALA A 53 2.50 3.24 -14.76
C ALA A 53 0.98 2.98 -14.59
N GLY A 54 0.29 3.82 -13.83
CA GLY A 54 -1.16 3.73 -13.63
C GLY A 54 -1.64 4.62 -12.49
N PHE A 55 -2.95 4.58 -12.22
CA PHE A 55 -3.55 5.33 -11.11
C PHE A 55 -4.40 4.43 -10.24
N GLN A 56 -4.21 4.49 -8.91
CA GLN A 56 -5.30 4.15 -8.00
C GLN A 56 -6.18 5.38 -7.79
N ILE A 57 -7.46 5.15 -7.55
CA ILE A 57 -8.42 6.15 -7.14
C ILE A 57 -8.72 5.91 -5.68
N ARG A 58 -8.31 6.83 -4.80
CA ARG A 58 -8.81 6.88 -3.42
C ARG A 58 -10.22 7.42 -3.46
N MET A 59 -11.20 6.55 -3.31
CA MET A 59 -12.62 6.94 -3.44
C MET A 59 -13.08 7.81 -2.27
N ASP A 60 -13.97 8.76 -2.56
CA ASP A 60 -14.62 9.60 -1.56
C ASP A 60 -15.43 8.73 -0.58
N GLU A 61 -16.19 7.78 -1.11
CA GLU A 61 -16.96 6.79 -0.38
C GLU A 61 -16.42 5.37 -0.66
N PRO A 62 -16.16 4.54 0.38
CA PRO A 62 -15.74 3.16 0.17
C PRO A 62 -16.78 2.33 -0.59
N LEU A 63 -16.33 1.46 -1.50
CA LEU A 63 -17.18 0.53 -2.24
C LEU A 63 -16.94 -0.90 -1.77
N ASN A 64 -17.92 -1.52 -1.11
CA ASN A 64 -17.79 -2.85 -0.49
C ASN A 64 -16.54 -2.92 0.40
N ASP A 65 -16.41 -1.98 1.34
CA ASP A 65 -15.27 -1.79 2.26
C ASP A 65 -13.91 -1.51 1.61
N ARG A 66 -13.83 -1.41 0.28
CA ARG A 66 -12.60 -1.03 -0.43
C ARG A 66 -12.49 0.48 -0.50
N LYS A 67 -11.36 1.02 -0.04
CA LYS A 67 -11.04 2.46 -0.05
C LYS A 67 -10.38 2.92 -1.35
N TYR A 68 -9.80 1.99 -2.10
CA TYR A 68 -9.06 2.25 -3.33
C TYR A 68 -9.55 1.34 -4.46
N LEU A 69 -9.59 1.88 -5.67
CA LEU A 69 -9.80 1.13 -6.91
C LEU A 69 -8.71 1.50 -7.91
N TRP A 70 -8.22 0.55 -8.68
CA TRP A 70 -7.39 0.89 -9.83
C TRP A 70 -8.24 1.51 -10.93
N LEU A 71 -7.76 2.61 -11.51
CA LEU A 71 -8.29 3.12 -12.77
C LEU A 71 -8.01 2.08 -13.85
N SER A 72 -9.06 1.36 -14.22
CA SER A 72 -8.99 0.18 -15.06
C SER A 72 -10.22 0.12 -15.95
N SER A 73 -10.04 -0.40 -17.15
CA SER A 73 -11.12 -0.63 -18.11
C SER A 73 -11.23 -2.11 -18.48
N THR A 74 -10.76 -3.01 -17.61
CA THR A 74 -10.97 -4.46 -17.76
C THR A 74 -12.45 -4.76 -18.08
N ASN A 75 -12.68 -5.70 -18.98
CA ASN A 75 -14.01 -6.12 -19.46
C ASN A 75 -14.78 -5.07 -20.27
N ARG A 76 -14.16 -3.95 -20.64
CA ARG A 76 -14.72 -2.98 -21.59
C ARG A 76 -14.16 -3.24 -22.99
N ASN A 77 -14.91 -2.82 -24.02
CA ASN A 77 -14.47 -2.96 -25.40
C ASN A 77 -13.14 -2.21 -25.63
N ARG A 78 -12.12 -2.92 -26.13
CA ARG A 78 -10.72 -2.45 -26.24
C ARG A 78 -10.13 -1.89 -24.94
N GLY A 79 -10.71 -2.25 -23.80
CA GLY A 79 -10.25 -1.85 -22.48
C GLY A 79 -9.01 -2.61 -22.05
N THR A 80 -8.34 -2.11 -21.01
CA THR A 80 -7.10 -2.67 -20.49
C THR A 80 -7.13 -2.67 -18.96
N GLY A 81 -6.68 -3.77 -18.37
CA GLY A 81 -6.53 -3.88 -16.92
C GLY A 81 -5.34 -3.08 -16.40
N SER A 82 -5.44 -2.54 -15.19
CA SER A 82 -4.35 -1.79 -14.56
C SER A 82 -3.08 -2.60 -14.33
N ARG A 83 -3.19 -3.94 -14.25
CA ARG A 83 -2.12 -4.88 -13.82
C ARG A 83 -1.60 -4.61 -12.39
N SER A 84 -2.18 -3.64 -11.69
CA SER A 84 -1.85 -3.26 -10.32
C SER A 84 -0.33 -3.08 -10.09
N PRO A 85 0.34 -2.15 -10.78
CA PRO A 85 1.78 -1.96 -10.64
C PRO A 85 2.15 -1.61 -9.19
N VAL A 86 3.32 -2.07 -8.76
CA VAL A 86 4.00 -1.46 -7.62
C VAL A 86 4.47 -0.07 -8.01
N THR A 87 4.45 0.88 -7.08
CA THR A 87 5.06 2.19 -7.31
C THR A 87 6.50 2.16 -6.84
N PHE A 88 7.41 2.73 -7.62
CA PHE A 88 8.78 3.03 -7.21
C PHE A 88 9.02 4.53 -7.16
N LEU A 89 9.66 5.00 -6.10
CA LEU A 89 10.00 6.40 -5.89
C LEU A 89 11.44 6.46 -5.34
N GLY A 90 12.29 7.28 -5.95
CA GLY A 90 13.68 7.46 -5.52
C GLY A 90 14.71 7.04 -6.58
N ASN A 91 15.89 6.65 -6.13
CA ASN A 91 17.03 6.33 -6.99
C ASN A 91 17.13 4.81 -7.22
N PRO A 92 17.04 4.32 -8.48
CA PRO A 92 17.05 2.89 -8.77
C PRO A 92 18.40 2.20 -8.54
N TRP A 93 19.43 2.95 -8.13
CA TRP A 93 20.78 2.47 -7.81
C TRP A 93 21.10 2.52 -6.31
N ASP A 94 20.12 2.83 -5.45
CA ASP A 94 20.33 2.81 -4.00
C ASP A 94 20.56 1.39 -3.49
N LYS A 95 21.50 1.26 -2.55
CA LYS A 95 21.80 -0.01 -1.87
C LYS A 95 20.73 -0.46 -0.87
N THR A 96 19.80 0.44 -0.51
CA THR A 96 18.74 0.19 0.46
C THR A 96 17.40 0.73 -0.01
N ILE A 97 16.37 -0.13 -0.04
CA ILE A 97 15.01 0.24 -0.40
C ILE A 97 14.05 0.01 0.78
N ARG A 98 13.05 0.90 0.94
CA ARG A 98 11.94 0.68 1.89
C ARG A 98 10.73 0.12 1.15
N VAL A 99 10.02 -0.84 1.75
CA VAL A 99 8.80 -1.41 1.18
C VAL A 99 7.63 -1.19 2.13
N THR A 100 6.54 -0.59 1.65
CA THR A 100 5.31 -0.35 2.43
C THR A 100 4.07 -0.76 1.61
N GLU A 101 2.91 -1.00 2.26
CA GLU A 101 1.66 -1.18 1.53
C GLU A 101 1.05 0.19 1.15
N GLY A 102 0.37 0.22 0.02
CA GLY A 102 -0.29 1.39 -0.55
C GLY A 102 0.67 2.31 -1.29
N ILE A 103 0.31 2.67 -2.53
CA ILE A 103 1.12 3.59 -3.34
C ILE A 103 1.14 5.00 -2.74
N LEU A 104 0.04 5.43 -2.12
CA LEU A 104 -0.05 6.75 -1.51
C LEU A 104 0.85 6.86 -0.26
N LYS A 105 0.91 5.82 0.56
CA LYS A 105 1.79 5.80 1.74
C LYS A 105 3.25 5.90 1.34
N ALA A 106 3.67 5.09 0.36
CA ALA A 106 5.01 5.16 -0.21
C ALA A 106 5.34 6.56 -0.76
N THR A 107 4.37 7.20 -1.44
CA THR A 107 4.51 8.55 -2.00
C THR A 107 4.74 9.60 -0.91
N ILE A 108 3.94 9.57 0.15
CA ILE A 108 4.06 10.50 1.28
C ILE A 108 5.37 10.24 2.03
N ALA A 109 5.69 8.98 2.34
CA ALA A 109 6.92 8.63 3.05
C ALA A 109 8.17 9.03 2.26
N HIS A 110 8.21 8.80 0.94
CA HIS A 110 9.28 9.28 0.07
C HIS A 110 9.39 10.81 0.10
N SER A 111 8.27 11.53 -0.10
CA SER A 111 8.25 12.99 -0.12
C SER A 111 8.73 13.61 1.20
N LEU A 112 8.46 12.96 2.33
CA LEU A 112 8.81 13.45 3.66
C LEU A 112 10.23 13.05 4.11
N SER A 113 10.71 11.88 3.70
CA SER A 113 12.00 11.33 4.16
C SER A 113 13.15 11.46 3.16
N GLY A 114 12.84 11.55 1.86
CA GLY A 114 13.81 11.52 0.76
C GLY A 114 14.37 10.13 0.44
N TYR A 115 14.03 9.08 1.20
CA TYR A 115 14.50 7.72 0.92
C TYR A 115 13.77 7.09 -0.27
N SER A 116 14.42 6.12 -0.91
CA SER A 116 13.78 5.32 -1.95
C SER A 116 12.74 4.35 -1.36
N PHE A 117 11.57 4.27 -2.00
CA PHE A 117 10.42 3.45 -1.58
C PHE A 117 9.84 2.62 -2.73
N LEU A 118 9.39 1.41 -2.38
CA LEU A 118 8.41 0.61 -3.12
C LEU A 118 7.09 0.60 -2.36
N GLY A 119 5.99 0.91 -3.06
CA GLY A 119 4.63 0.82 -2.52
C GLY A 119 3.84 -0.30 -3.18
N THR A 120 3.39 -1.29 -2.42
CA THR A 120 2.60 -2.41 -2.92
C THR A 120 1.10 -2.11 -2.82
N PRO A 121 0.32 -2.16 -3.92
CA PRO A 121 -1.11 -1.80 -3.88
C PRO A 121 -2.01 -2.79 -3.15
N GLY A 122 -1.46 -3.88 -2.63
CA GLY A 122 -2.11 -4.92 -1.85
C GLY A 122 -1.17 -6.11 -1.63
N VAL A 123 -1.40 -6.87 -0.57
CA VAL A 123 -0.55 -8.02 -0.16
C VAL A 123 -0.49 -9.15 -1.19
N SER A 124 -1.46 -9.21 -2.12
CA SER A 124 -1.51 -10.23 -3.17
C SER A 124 -0.65 -9.92 -4.40
N GLN A 125 -0.01 -8.75 -4.47
CA GLN A 125 0.71 -8.29 -5.67
C GLN A 125 2.22 -8.59 -5.65
N TYR A 126 2.61 -9.70 -5.02
CA TYR A 126 4.00 -10.11 -4.81
C TYR A 126 4.78 -10.34 -6.11
N LYS A 127 4.12 -10.73 -7.22
CA LYS A 127 4.78 -10.93 -8.52
C LYS A 127 5.43 -9.67 -9.07
N GLU A 128 4.75 -8.53 -8.99
CA GLU A 128 5.28 -7.24 -9.48
C GLU A 128 6.34 -6.70 -8.52
N LEU A 129 6.16 -6.89 -7.21
CA LEU A 129 7.19 -6.60 -6.21
C LEU A 129 8.48 -7.39 -6.48
N ARG A 130 8.37 -8.70 -6.74
CA ARG A 130 9.51 -9.56 -7.08
C ARG A 130 10.26 -9.07 -8.31
N LYS A 131 9.54 -8.69 -9.37
CA LYS A 131 10.16 -8.12 -10.57
C LYS A 131 10.92 -6.84 -10.27
N ALA A 132 10.31 -5.92 -9.50
CA ALA A 132 10.97 -4.67 -9.12
C ALA A 132 12.25 -4.92 -8.29
N LEU A 133 12.18 -5.79 -7.27
CA LEU A 133 13.33 -6.13 -6.43
C LEU A 133 14.42 -6.86 -7.22
N MET A 134 14.06 -7.70 -8.19
CA MET A 134 15.03 -8.36 -9.07
C MET A 134 15.80 -7.34 -9.93
N THR A 135 15.10 -6.36 -10.53
CA THR A 135 15.76 -5.28 -11.27
C THR A 135 16.64 -4.42 -10.36
N LEU A 136 16.15 -4.04 -9.17
CA LEU A 136 16.94 -3.26 -8.22
C LEU A 136 18.18 -4.04 -7.72
N LYS A 137 18.07 -5.36 -7.54
CA LYS A 137 19.22 -6.22 -7.23
C LYS A 137 20.27 -6.20 -8.34
N GLN A 138 19.86 -6.25 -9.60
CA GLN A 138 20.77 -6.10 -10.74
C GLN A 138 21.48 -4.74 -10.73
N ASN A 139 20.82 -3.71 -10.17
CA ASN A 139 21.38 -2.38 -9.97
C ASN A 139 22.24 -2.23 -8.70
N GLY A 140 22.46 -3.31 -7.93
CA GLY A 140 23.30 -3.29 -6.72
C GLY A 140 22.56 -3.08 -5.40
N LEU A 141 21.25 -3.32 -5.35
CA LEU A 141 20.50 -3.36 -4.09
C LEU A 141 21.07 -4.45 -3.15
N GLU A 142 21.28 -4.09 -1.89
CA GLU A 142 21.83 -4.99 -0.85
C GLU A 142 20.81 -5.26 0.26
N GLU A 143 20.02 -4.24 0.64
CA GLU A 143 19.09 -4.30 1.78
C GLU A 143 17.67 -3.85 1.43
N VAL A 144 16.69 -4.64 1.86
CA VAL A 144 15.27 -4.32 1.84
C VAL A 144 14.81 -4.07 3.28
N GLN A 145 14.23 -2.90 3.52
CA GLN A 145 13.65 -2.58 4.81
C GLN A 145 12.11 -2.63 4.71
N GLU A 146 11.49 -3.46 5.54
CA GLU A 146 10.03 -3.60 5.59
C GLU A 146 9.43 -2.52 6.51
N TYR A 147 8.55 -1.71 5.93
CA TYR A 147 7.87 -0.56 6.53
C TYR A 147 6.35 -0.71 6.47
N TYR A 148 5.86 -1.95 6.59
CA TYR A 148 4.43 -2.25 6.65
C TYR A 148 3.75 -1.73 7.92
N ASP A 149 2.42 -1.58 7.88
CA ASP A 149 1.62 -1.03 8.99
C ASP A 149 1.89 -1.74 10.32
N MET A 150 1.91 -0.97 11.42
CA MET A 150 2.14 -1.49 12.77
C MET A 150 0.98 -2.36 13.32
N ASP A 151 -0.15 -2.49 12.60
CA ASP A 151 -1.22 -3.44 12.93
C ASP A 151 -0.69 -4.90 13.05
N LYS A 152 0.48 -5.22 12.46
CA LYS A 152 1.15 -6.52 12.67
C LYS A 152 1.62 -6.75 14.12
N TYR A 153 1.67 -5.70 14.94
CA TYR A 153 1.92 -5.74 16.38
C TYR A 153 0.70 -5.31 17.20
N LEU A 154 -0.51 -5.45 16.65
CA LEU A 154 -1.77 -5.18 17.35
C LEU A 154 -1.81 -5.90 18.71
N ASP A 155 -2.23 -5.16 19.74
CA ASP A 155 -2.57 -5.73 21.04
C ASP A 155 -3.77 -6.66 20.90
N ILE A 156 -3.57 -7.95 21.18
CA ILE A 156 -4.61 -8.96 21.04
C ILE A 156 -5.51 -9.05 22.26
N ARG A 157 -5.18 -8.37 23.37
CA ARG A 157 -6.01 -8.39 24.58
C ARG A 157 -7.38 -7.77 24.31
N CYS A 158 -8.41 -8.34 24.92
CA CYS A 158 -9.79 -7.98 24.74
C CYS A 158 -10.17 -6.84 25.71
N PHE A 159 -10.52 -5.69 25.15
CA PHE A 159 -11.05 -4.54 25.90
C PHE A 159 -12.44 -4.12 25.36
N GLY A 160 -13.14 -5.04 24.69
CA GLY A 160 -14.43 -4.74 24.06
C GLY A 160 -14.33 -3.81 22.85
N ASP A 161 -13.24 -3.89 22.08
CA ASP A 161 -12.89 -2.92 21.03
C ASP A 161 -13.77 -2.95 19.77
N TYR A 162 -14.57 -4.02 19.58
CA TYR A 162 -15.50 -4.13 18.45
C TYR A 162 -16.92 -3.71 18.85
N LYS A 163 -17.79 -3.55 17.85
CA LYS A 163 -19.22 -3.32 18.10
C LYS A 163 -19.77 -4.40 19.05
N SER A 164 -20.68 -4.00 19.94
CA SER A 164 -21.29 -4.91 20.92
C SER A 164 -21.84 -6.18 20.28
N SER A 165 -22.47 -6.07 19.11
CA SER A 165 -23.00 -7.21 18.33
C SER A 165 -21.94 -8.19 17.83
N VAL A 166 -20.68 -7.76 17.71
CA VAL A 166 -19.54 -8.61 17.32
C VAL A 166 -18.91 -9.24 18.56
N CYS A 167 -18.71 -8.43 19.61
CA CYS A 167 -18.14 -8.88 20.87
C CYS A 167 -19.06 -9.89 21.59
N SER A 168 -20.38 -9.69 21.58
CA SER A 168 -21.36 -10.60 22.20
C SER A 168 -21.34 -12.02 21.63
N CYS A 169 -20.79 -12.21 20.43
CA CYS A 169 -20.64 -13.52 19.79
C CYS A 169 -19.28 -14.18 20.09
N CYS A 170 -18.42 -13.60 20.94
CA CYS A 170 -17.15 -14.21 21.32
C CYS A 170 -17.35 -15.19 22.48
N ALA A 171 -16.76 -16.38 22.38
CA ALA A 171 -16.92 -17.45 23.39
C ALA A 171 -16.48 -17.03 24.81
N ARG A 172 -15.57 -16.05 24.92
CA ARG A 172 -15.04 -15.52 26.18
C ARG A 172 -15.46 -14.06 26.43
N TYR A 173 -16.57 -13.61 25.85
CA TYR A 173 -16.99 -12.22 25.99
C TYR A 173 -17.30 -11.82 27.43
N SER A 174 -16.64 -10.76 27.88
CA SER A 174 -16.98 -10.01 29.09
C SER A 174 -17.25 -8.55 28.69
N PRO A 175 -18.31 -7.88 29.19
CA PRO A 175 -18.55 -6.47 28.91
C PRO A 175 -17.36 -5.59 29.30
N GLY A 176 -16.85 -4.78 28.36
CA GLY A 176 -15.64 -3.98 28.55
C GLY A 176 -14.32 -4.75 28.41
N GLY A 177 -14.38 -6.07 28.17
CA GLY A 177 -13.23 -6.95 28.11
C GLY A 177 -12.65 -7.28 29.47
N ASP A 178 -11.92 -8.39 29.54
CA ASP A 178 -11.25 -8.91 30.74
C ASP A 178 -9.72 -8.89 30.61
N GLY A 179 -9.20 -8.35 29.50
CA GLY A 179 -7.78 -8.34 29.18
C GLY A 179 -7.23 -9.68 28.69
N ALA A 180 -8.07 -10.71 28.52
CA ALA A 180 -7.65 -11.97 27.92
C ALA A 180 -7.48 -11.85 26.39
N ASP A 181 -6.79 -12.80 25.77
CA ASP A 181 -6.56 -12.79 24.32
C ASP A 181 -7.88 -12.90 23.53
N CYS A 182 -8.06 -11.98 22.59
CA CYS A 182 -9.20 -11.94 21.67
C CYS A 182 -8.86 -12.70 20.39
N GLU A 183 -9.54 -13.84 20.16
CA GLU A 183 -9.37 -14.69 18.98
C GLU A 183 -9.52 -13.90 17.66
N ARG A 184 -10.46 -12.96 17.58
CA ARG A 184 -10.63 -12.12 16.38
C ARG A 184 -9.43 -11.21 16.12
N LYS A 185 -8.87 -10.60 17.17
CA LYS A 185 -7.67 -9.76 17.04
C LYS A 185 -6.46 -10.61 16.71
N GLN A 186 -6.35 -11.80 17.29
CA GLN A 186 -5.31 -12.77 16.97
C GLN A 186 -5.36 -13.17 15.49
N ASN A 187 -6.51 -13.64 15.00
CA ASN A 187 -6.72 -14.01 13.59
C ASN A 187 -6.40 -12.84 12.65
N LYS A 188 -6.83 -11.61 12.99
CA LYS A 188 -6.48 -10.41 12.22
C LYS A 188 -4.96 -10.20 12.16
N ARG A 189 -4.27 -10.31 13.30
CA ARG A 189 -2.82 -10.10 13.38
C ARG A 189 -2.04 -11.16 12.61
N GLU A 190 -2.45 -12.42 12.70
CA GLU A 190 -1.86 -13.53 11.95
C GLU A 190 -2.03 -13.33 10.45
N GLN A 191 -3.25 -13.03 9.96
CA GLN A 191 -3.49 -12.74 8.54
C GLN A 191 -2.61 -11.59 8.00
N ILE A 192 -2.38 -10.56 8.81
CA ILE A 192 -1.49 -9.45 8.42
C ILE A 192 -0.04 -9.92 8.34
N ARG A 193 0.44 -10.68 9.34
CA ARG A 193 1.81 -11.20 9.37
C ARG A 193 2.08 -12.18 8.22
N ASP A 194 1.13 -13.05 7.91
CA ASP A 194 1.21 -13.97 6.77
C ASP A 194 1.30 -13.20 5.45
N GLY A 195 0.54 -12.10 5.31
CA GLY A 195 0.64 -11.20 4.17
C GLY A 195 2.02 -10.57 4.01
N CYS A 196 2.73 -10.32 5.12
CA CYS A 196 4.10 -9.80 5.12
C CYS A 196 5.14 -10.86 4.70
N GLY A 197 4.85 -12.14 4.94
CA GLY A 197 5.75 -13.27 4.69
C GLY A 197 6.31 -13.34 3.27
N HIS A 198 5.47 -13.01 2.29
CA HIS A 198 5.85 -13.00 0.87
C HIS A 198 7.03 -12.06 0.56
N LEU A 199 7.15 -10.92 1.27
CA LEU A 199 8.31 -10.05 1.10
C LEU A 199 9.59 -10.74 1.56
N TYR A 200 9.52 -11.46 2.68
CA TYR A 200 10.67 -12.16 3.24
C TYR A 200 11.11 -13.31 2.33
N GLU A 201 10.15 -14.08 1.81
CA GLU A 201 10.40 -15.15 0.82
C GLU A 201 11.10 -14.59 -0.42
N ILE A 202 10.61 -13.47 -0.98
CA ILE A 202 11.26 -12.82 -2.12
C ILE A 202 12.68 -12.36 -1.77
N CYS A 203 12.89 -11.79 -0.59
CA CYS A 203 14.22 -11.34 -0.17
C CYS A 203 15.19 -12.51 -0.01
N ASP A 204 14.74 -13.63 0.56
CA ASP A 204 15.53 -14.86 0.71
C ASP A 204 15.89 -15.46 -0.65
N GLU A 205 14.91 -15.64 -1.54
CA GLU A 205 15.13 -16.08 -2.94
C GLU A 205 16.14 -15.21 -3.68
N LEU A 206 16.06 -13.89 -3.46
CA LEU A 206 16.94 -12.91 -4.06
C LEU A 206 18.19 -12.65 -3.21
N ALA A 207 18.49 -13.41 -2.16
CA ALA A 207 19.65 -13.19 -1.28
C ALA A 207 19.86 -11.71 -0.89
N LEU A 208 18.77 -11.00 -0.60
CA LEU A 208 18.76 -9.62 -0.13
C LEU A 208 18.62 -9.61 1.39
N ARG A 209 19.38 -8.76 2.09
CA ARG A 209 19.19 -8.57 3.52
C ARG A 209 17.82 -7.95 3.76
N CYS A 210 16.95 -8.63 4.50
CA CYS A 210 15.64 -8.10 4.86
C CYS A 210 15.62 -7.64 6.32
N VAL A 211 15.28 -6.37 6.57
CA VAL A 211 15.21 -5.79 7.91
C VAL A 211 13.80 -5.28 8.19
N ARG A 212 13.14 -5.85 9.21
CA ARG A 212 11.83 -5.39 9.65
C ARG A 212 11.99 -4.11 10.43
N LYS A 213 11.30 -3.03 10.05
CA LYS A 213 11.30 -1.78 10.80
C LYS A 213 10.05 -1.63 11.64
N THR A 214 10.23 -1.05 12.82
CA THR A 214 9.16 -0.80 13.79
C THR A 214 9.24 0.64 14.30
N TRP A 215 8.09 1.21 14.63
CA TRP A 215 7.95 2.51 15.25
C TRP A 215 6.72 2.51 16.15
N ASP A 216 6.60 3.51 17.02
CA ASP A 216 5.43 3.65 17.91
C ASP A 216 5.13 2.38 18.72
N MET A 217 6.19 1.77 19.28
CA MET A 217 6.11 0.53 20.06
C MET A 217 6.15 0.83 21.56
N THR A 218 5.36 0.08 22.34
CA THR A 218 5.51 0.02 23.79
C THR A 218 6.75 -0.82 24.16
N PRO A 219 7.26 -0.73 25.41
CA PRO A 219 8.36 -1.56 25.88
C PRO A 219 8.09 -3.07 25.74
N GLU A 220 6.83 -3.49 25.78
CA GLU A 220 6.37 -4.88 25.65
C GLU A 220 6.34 -5.38 24.20
N GLY A 221 6.73 -4.55 23.22
CA GLY A 221 6.71 -4.93 21.80
C GLY A 221 5.31 -4.93 21.19
N ILE A 222 4.40 -4.13 21.74
CA ILE A 222 3.04 -3.91 21.22
C ILE A 222 2.99 -2.56 20.52
N TRP A 223 2.21 -2.44 19.45
CA TRP A 223 1.97 -1.13 18.83
C TRP A 223 1.18 -0.22 19.79
N ALA A 224 1.70 0.98 20.05
CA ALA A 224 1.13 1.95 21.00
C ALA A 224 -0.13 2.68 20.49
N GLY A 225 -0.51 2.49 19.22
CA GLY A 225 -1.79 2.95 18.68
C GLY A 225 -1.81 4.39 18.14
N LYS A 226 -0.67 5.08 18.05
CA LYS A 226 -0.60 6.49 17.64
C LYS A 226 -0.29 6.67 16.16
N GLN A 227 0.71 5.95 15.64
CA GLN A 227 1.21 6.05 14.27
C GLN A 227 1.13 4.69 13.59
N LYS A 228 0.07 4.45 12.85
CA LYS A 228 -0.18 3.14 12.23
C LYS A 228 0.73 2.92 11.02
N GLY A 229 0.65 3.83 10.06
CA GLY A 229 1.41 3.77 8.81
C GLY A 229 2.72 4.55 8.91
N ILE A 230 3.65 4.25 8.00
CA ILE A 230 4.91 4.99 7.91
C ILE A 230 4.70 6.45 7.49
N ASP A 231 3.66 6.71 6.69
CA ASP A 231 3.23 8.05 6.31
C ASP A 231 2.77 8.87 7.51
N ASP A 232 2.04 8.26 8.45
CA ASP A 232 1.65 8.88 9.72
C ASP A 232 2.89 9.24 10.56
N TYR A 233 3.84 8.30 10.68
CA TYR A 233 5.09 8.50 11.43
C TYR A 233 5.92 9.66 10.87
N TRP A 234 6.16 9.70 9.56
CA TRP A 234 6.94 10.79 8.95
C TRP A 234 6.21 12.12 9.03
N TRP A 235 4.88 12.12 8.93
CA TRP A 235 4.09 13.32 9.12
C TRP A 235 4.20 13.85 10.56
N ALA A 236 4.16 12.96 11.55
CA ALA A 236 4.38 13.31 12.95
C ALA A 236 5.78 13.89 13.19
N CYS A 237 6.83 13.30 12.58
CA CYS A 237 8.19 13.83 12.63
C CYS A 237 8.31 15.21 11.98
N LYS A 238 7.59 15.47 10.89
CA LYS A 238 7.55 16.80 10.27
C LYS A 238 6.88 17.84 11.16
N LYS A 239 5.81 17.46 11.87
CA LYS A 239 5.07 18.37 12.76
C LYS A 239 5.80 18.63 14.08
N ASN A 240 6.42 17.60 14.65
CA ASN A 240 7.14 17.67 15.90
C ASN A 240 8.65 17.60 15.61
N ILE A 241 9.32 18.74 15.60
CA ILE A 241 10.78 18.84 15.44
C ILE A 241 11.51 17.97 16.50
N SER A 242 10.84 17.65 17.62
CA SER A 242 11.35 16.80 18.72
C SER A 242 11.08 15.29 18.58
N LEU A 243 10.31 14.82 17.59
CA LEU A 243 10.34 13.39 17.22
C LEU A 243 11.60 13.18 16.40
N GLU A 244 12.68 12.77 17.06
CA GLU A 244 13.92 12.45 16.37
C GLU A 244 13.65 11.42 15.27
N ARG A 245 14.21 11.68 14.08
CA ARG A 245 14.16 10.81 12.90
C ARG A 245 14.73 9.39 13.13
N GLY A 246 15.21 9.09 14.35
CA GLY A 246 15.87 7.85 14.78
C GLY A 246 15.00 6.89 15.60
N LEU A 247 13.70 7.13 15.76
CA LEU A 247 12.82 6.21 16.52
C LEU A 247 12.38 4.97 15.74
N ILE A 248 12.72 4.88 14.45
CA ILE A 248 12.52 3.65 13.68
C ILE A 248 13.59 2.64 14.08
N ARG A 249 13.16 1.54 14.70
CA ARG A 249 14.05 0.49 15.21
C ARG A 249 13.98 -0.74 14.31
N ASN A 250 14.98 -1.61 14.43
CA ASN A 250 14.86 -2.97 13.91
C ASN A 250 13.85 -3.71 14.77
N GLY A 251 12.92 -4.42 14.15
CA GLY A 251 12.03 -5.35 14.84
C GLY A 251 12.81 -6.52 15.43
N TYR A 252 12.23 -7.17 16.43
CA TYR A 252 12.72 -8.46 16.91
C TYR A 252 12.58 -9.51 15.80
N GLU A 253 13.64 -10.31 15.60
CA GLU A 253 13.72 -11.37 14.59
C GLU A 253 12.63 -12.45 14.81
#